data_AF-A0A378AUY0-F1
#
_entry.id   AF-A0A378AUY0-F1
#
_cell.length_a   1.000
_cell.length_b   1.000
_cell.length_c   1.000
_cell.angle_alpha   90.00
_cell.angle_beta   90.00
_cell.angle_gamma   90.00
#
_symmetry.space_group_name_H-M   'P 1'
#
loop_
_entity.id
_entity.type
_entity.pdbx_description
1 polymer ?
#
loop_
_entity_poly.entity_id
_entity_poly.type
_entity_poly.pdbx_seq_one_letter_code
_entity_poly.pdbx_strand_id
1 'polypeptide(L)' 'MTINHYLRQLRICHAQYLLQHTERLIGDIAMQCGFEDSNYFSVVFSREIGMSPGQWRQRSRAAA' A
#
# COMPACT_ATOMS: atom_id res chain seq x y z
N MET A 1 -1.46 -14.12 -16.03
CA MET A 1 -0.61 -13.23 -15.20
C MET A 1 0.26 -12.42 -16.15
N THR A 2 -0.05 -11.14 -16.37
CA THR A 2 0.84 -10.24 -17.12
C THR A 2 1.92 -9.71 -16.17
N ILE A 3 3.10 -9.40 -16.68
CA ILE A 3 4.24 -8.89 -15.90
C ILE A 3 3.83 -7.66 -15.06
N ASN A 4 2.98 -6.80 -15.62
CA ASN A 4 2.43 -5.63 -14.94
C ASN A 4 1.60 -5.97 -13.69
N HIS A 5 0.88 -7.10 -13.70
CA HIS A 5 0.10 -7.52 -12.54
C HIS A 5 1.02 -8.05 -11.43
N TYR A 6 2.04 -8.82 -11.78
CA TYR A 6 3.04 -9.30 -10.81
C TYR A 6 3.80 -8.14 -10.15
N LEU A 7 4.26 -7.17 -10.95
CA LEU A 7 4.93 -5.97 -10.43
C LEU A 7 4.02 -5.18 -9.49
N ARG A 8 2.75 -5.01 -9.85
CA ARG A 8 1.77 -4.33 -8.99
C ARG A 8 1.62 -5.05 -7.65
N GLN A 9 1.51 -6.38 -7.66
CA GLN A 9 1.37 -7.18 -6.45
C GLN A 9 2.60 -7.03 -5.54
N LEU A 10 3.81 -7.06 -6.12
CA LEU A 10 5.07 -6.80 -5.42
C LEU A 10 5.09 -5.42 -4.75
N ARG A 11 4.68 -4.37 -5.47
CA ARG A 11 4.61 -3.00 -4.93
C ARG A 11 3.62 -2.90 -3.78
N ILE A 12 2.46 -3.55 -3.89
CA ILE A 12 1.45 -3.59 -2.82
C ILE A 12 1.95 -4.36 -1.58
N CYS A 13 2.65 -5.48 -1.75
CA CYS A 13 3.29 -6.18 -0.65
C CYS A 13 4.31 -5.31 0.07
N HIS A 14 5.14 -4.56 -0.67
CA HIS A 14 6.09 -3.62 -0.07
C HIS A 14 5.39 -2.49 0.68
N ALA A 15 4.31 -1.94 0.11
CA ALA A 15 3.51 -0.90 0.76
C ALA A 15 2.89 -1.38 2.08
N GLN A 16 2.38 -2.61 2.16
CA GLN A 16 1.86 -3.19 3.41
C GLN A 16 2.91 -3.21 4.51
N TYR A 17 4.13 -3.67 4.17
CA TYR A 17 5.25 -3.71 5.10
C TYR A 17 5.57 -2.31 5.64
N LEU A 18 5.68 -1.31 4.74
CA LEU A 18 5.94 0.07 5.12
C LEU A 18 4.80 0.67 5.97
N LEU A 19 3.54 0.39 5.64
CA LEU A 19 2.38 0.88 6.39
C LEU A 19 2.32 0.33 7.81
N GLN A 20 2.85 -0.89 8.03
CA GLN A 20 2.90 -1.55 9.33
C GLN A 20 4.11 -1.10 10.17
N HIS A 21 5.27 -0.90 9.55
CA HIS A 21 6.53 -0.65 10.26
C HIS A 21 6.94 0.83 10.29
N THR A 22 6.21 1.72 9.60
CA THR A 22 6.56 3.15 9.53
C THR A 22 5.35 4.05 9.71
N GLU A 23 5.61 5.27 10.18
CA GLU A 23 4.59 6.32 10.33
C GLU A 23 4.60 7.34 9.18
N ARG A 24 5.29 7.02 8.08
CA ARG A 24 5.39 7.92 6.91
C ARG A 24 4.03 8.26 6.34
N LEU A 25 3.92 9.36 5.61
CA LEU A 25 2.64 9.69 4.97
C LEU A 25 2.30 8.64 3.90
N ILE A 26 1.01 8.38 3.70
CA ILE A 26 0.55 7.40 2.71
C ILE A 26 1.04 7.79 1.30
N GLY A 27 1.10 9.10 1.01
CA GLY A 27 1.66 9.63 -0.24
C GLY A 27 3.15 9.33 -0.43
N ASP A 28 3.95 9.42 0.64
CA ASP A 28 5.38 9.09 0.57
C ASP A 28 5.59 7.59 0.33
N ILE A 29 4.77 6.75 0.97
CA ILE A 29 4.80 5.29 0.76
C ILE A 29 4.40 4.96 -0.68
N ALA A 30 3.38 5.64 -1.22
CA ALA A 30 2.97 5.47 -2.61
C ALA A 30 4.13 5.76 -3.58
N MET A 31 4.78 6.93 -3.42
CA MET A 31 5.94 7.31 -4.23
C MET A 31 7.10 6.30 -4.07
N GLN A 32 7.40 5.87 -2.85
CA GLN A 32 8.47 4.90 -2.58
C GLN A 32 8.18 3.53 -3.19
N CYS A 33 6.90 3.14 -3.30
CA CYS A 33 6.48 1.90 -3.95
C CYS A 33 6.35 2.03 -5.48
N GLY A 34 6.72 3.18 -6.07
CA GLY A 34 6.68 3.43 -7.50
C GLY A 34 5.28 3.76 -8.05
N PHE A 35 4.40 4.29 -7.21
CA PHE A 35 3.14 4.91 -7.63
C PHE A 35 3.33 6.42 -7.75
N GLU A 36 3.01 6.97 -8.91
CA GLU A 36 3.12 8.42 -9.16
C GLU A 36 2.00 9.20 -8.48
N ASP A 37 0.87 8.55 -8.21
CA ASP A 37 -0.33 9.16 -7.64
C ASP A 37 -0.80 8.39 -6.39
N SER A 38 -0.93 9.11 -5.27
CA SER A 38 -1.37 8.56 -3.97
C SER A 38 -2.85 8.14 -3.97
N ASN A 39 -3.72 8.80 -4.74
CA ASN A 39 -5.11 8.39 -4.90
C ASN A 39 -5.18 7.10 -5.72
N TYR A 40 -4.42 7.01 -6.82
CA TYR A 40 -4.34 5.78 -7.61
C TYR A 40 -3.82 4.62 -6.76
N PHE A 41 -2.74 4.84 -6.00
CA PHE A 41 -2.24 3.87 -5.02
C PHE A 41 -3.33 3.42 -4.05
N SER A 42 -4.08 4.36 -3.47
CA SER A 42 -5.13 4.03 -2.49
C SER A 42 -6.24 3.18 -3.09
N VAL A 43 -6.65 3.47 -4.34
CA VAL A 43 -7.63 2.66 -5.07
C VAL A 43 -7.10 1.26 -5.36
N VAL A 44 -5.87 1.16 -5.88
CA VAL A 44 -5.24 -0.13 -6.19
C VAL A 44 -5.03 -0.96 -4.93
N PHE A 45 -4.50 -0.36 -3.87
CA PHE A 45 -4.30 -1.01 -2.58
C PHE A 45 -5.63 -1.52 -2.01
N SER A 46 -6.66 -0.69 -2.00
CA SER A 46 -7.99 -1.11 -1.51
C SER A 46 -8.60 -2.24 -2.35
N ARG A 47 -8.34 -2.26 -3.66
CA ARG A 47 -8.81 -3.32 -4.55
C ARG A 47 -8.09 -4.66 -4.30
N GLU A 48 -6.79 -4.61 -4.04
CA GLU A 48 -5.97 -5.82 -3.83
C GLU A 48 -6.08 -6.37 -2.39
N ILE A 49 -6.25 -5.50 -1.39
CA ILE A 49 -6.27 -5.86 0.05
C ILE A 49 -7.68 -5.87 0.64
N GLY A 50 -8.63 -5.20 0.00
CA GLY A 50 -10.02 -5.08 0.47
C GLY A 50 -10.24 -3.96 1.49
N MET A 51 -9.21 -3.19 1.85
CA MET A 51 -9.30 -2.05 2.78
C MET A 51 -8.31 -0.94 2.44
N SER A 52 -8.59 0.28 2.89
CA SER A 52 -7.72 1.42 2.57
C SER A 52 -6.36 1.32 3.26
N PRO A 53 -5.29 1.93 2.70
CA PRO A 53 -3.97 1.94 3.34
C PRO A 53 -3.98 2.57 4.75
N GLY A 54 -4.87 3.55 4.98
CA GLY A 54 -5.08 4.13 6.31
C GLY A 54 -5.71 3.14 7.29
N GLN A 55 -6.74 2.40 6.86
CA GLN A 55 -7.36 1.35 7.66
C GLN A 55 -6.37 0.21 7.96
N TRP A 56 -5.55 -0.18 6.97
CA TRP A 56 -4.50 -1.18 7.15
C TRP A 56 -3.50 -0.79 8.23
N ARG A 57 -3.03 0.47 8.21
CA ARG A 57 -2.15 1.02 9.24
C ARG A 57 -2.81 1.00 10.61
N GLN A 58 -4.05 1.46 10.70
CA GLN A 58 -4.77 1.50 11.97
C GLN A 58 -4.98 0.10 12.56
N ARG A 59 -5.33 -0.87 11.70
CA ARG A 59 -5.47 -2.28 12.10
C ARG A 59 -4.14 -2.88 12.57
N SER A 60 -3.05 -2.58 11.87
CA SER A 60 -1.71 -3.04 12.25
C SER A 60 -1.27 -2.50 13.61
N ARG A 61 -1.67 -1.27 13.94
CA ARG A 61 -1.43 -0.67 15.27
C ARG A 61 -2.34 -1.21 16.36
N ALA A 62 -3.58 -1.60 16.03
CA ALA A 62 -4.52 -2.16 17.01
C ALA A 62 -4.21 -3.62 17.37
N ALA A 63 -3.41 -4.32 16.56
CA ALA A 63 -2.99 -5.70 16.77
C ALA A 63 -1.60 -5.85 17.42
N ALA A 64 -0.92 -4.74 17.72
CA ALA A 64 0.36 -4.68 18.43
C ALA A 64 0.14 -4.14 19.85
#